data_AF-A0AAU8FNQ8-F1
#
_entry.id   AF-A0AAU8FNQ8-F1
#
_cell.length_a   1.000
_cell.length_b   1.000
_cell.length_c   1.000
_cell.angle_alpha   90.00
_cell.angle_beta   90.00
_cell.angle_gamma   90.00
#
_symmetry.space_group_name_H-M   'P 1'
#
loop_
_entity.id
_entity.type
_entity.pdbx_description
1 polymer ?
#
loop_
_entity_poly.entity_id
_entity_poly.type
_entity_poly.pdbx_seq_one_letter_code
_entity_poly.pdbx_strand_id
1 'polypeptide(L)'
;MPNGGDLNGDGRAELVIVGEMMPVKIFTYNGKDFEDKTADYFAGEESGFWNAVKIEDLDGDGKPDLLAGNLGLNSQIKASEKEPAELYFADFDKNGSIDPFFNFYVQGKSYPFVSRDELNDQIYPMRKKFSFYRDYANATMPDVIPAAELAKAGKLEARELRSVCFMNRDGKFEKVAMPARAQFGPVCEILAEDYNGDGRKDLLLLGNKTSNRLKLGSMDANYGSLFIGDGKGGFRFVGQADSGLSVNGDVKSAVEIRIGNQPFLVIGAFNEPLQFYKNYKK
;
A
#
# COMPACT_ATOMS: atom_id res chain seq x y z
N MET A 1 -1.22 7.60 -4.80
CA MET A 1 -1.67 7.41 -6.19
C MET A 1 -3.16 7.70 -6.29
N PRO A 2 -3.61 8.50 -7.27
CA PRO A 2 -5.02 8.76 -7.50
C PRO A 2 -5.65 7.74 -8.47
N ASN A 3 -6.97 7.53 -8.34
CA ASN A 3 -7.81 6.87 -9.34
C ASN A 3 -9.20 7.53 -9.32
N GLY A 4 -9.99 7.39 -10.40
CA GLY A 4 -11.29 8.05 -10.53
C GLY A 4 -12.39 7.12 -11.02
N GLY A 5 -13.58 7.18 -10.43
CA GLY A 5 -14.73 6.35 -10.78
C GLY A 5 -16.02 6.81 -10.11
N ASP A 6 -17.17 6.49 -10.71
CA ASP A 6 -18.50 6.87 -10.23
C ASP A 6 -18.96 5.90 -9.12
N LEU A 7 -18.59 6.19 -7.87
CA LEU A 7 -18.77 5.29 -6.73
C LEU A 7 -20.20 5.34 -6.16
N ASN A 8 -20.92 6.43 -6.42
CA ASN A 8 -22.29 6.64 -5.95
C ASN A 8 -23.36 6.48 -7.05
N GLY A 9 -22.96 6.29 -8.31
CA GLY A 9 -23.85 6.08 -9.45
C GLY A 9 -24.56 7.34 -9.93
N ASP A 10 -24.05 8.54 -9.61
CA ASP A 10 -24.65 9.81 -10.01
C ASP A 10 -24.19 10.31 -11.40
N GLY A 11 -23.32 9.54 -12.06
CA GLY A 11 -22.74 9.86 -13.36
C GLY A 11 -21.49 10.74 -13.28
N ARG A 12 -20.98 11.06 -12.08
CA ARG A 12 -19.75 11.83 -11.86
C ARG A 12 -18.74 11.00 -11.10
N ALA A 13 -17.49 11.05 -11.55
CA ALA A 13 -16.42 10.32 -10.89
C ALA A 13 -15.99 10.99 -9.58
N GLU A 14 -15.90 10.19 -8.51
CA GLU A 14 -15.13 10.47 -7.32
C GLU A 14 -13.63 10.29 -7.58
N LEU A 15 -12.80 11.08 -6.90
CA LEU A 15 -11.36 10.95 -6.85
C LEU A 15 -10.95 10.17 -5.59
N VAL A 16 -10.35 9.01 -5.77
CA VAL A 16 -9.79 8.19 -4.69
C VAL A 16 -8.29 8.41 -4.62
N ILE A 17 -7.77 8.74 -3.44
CA ILE A 17 -6.34 8.96 -3.19
C ILE A 17 -5.87 8.02 -2.10
N VAL A 18 -4.76 7.33 -2.38
CA VAL A 18 -4.05 6.50 -1.41
C VAL A 18 -2.57 6.88 -1.34
N GLY A 19 -1.89 6.50 -0.25
CA GLY A 19 -0.46 6.71 -0.09
C GLY A 19 0.10 6.00 1.14
N GLU A 20 1.43 6.10 1.30
CA GLU A 20 2.11 5.55 2.47
C GLU A 20 1.72 6.33 3.74
N MET A 21 1.33 5.60 4.79
CA MET A 21 0.98 6.15 6.11
C MET A 21 -0.15 7.17 6.10
N MET A 22 -1.13 6.99 5.21
CA MET A 22 -2.35 7.79 5.19
C MET A 22 -3.59 6.91 5.03
N PRO A 23 -4.78 7.39 5.41
CA PRO A 23 -6.02 6.74 5.06
C PRO A 23 -6.29 6.75 3.55
N VAL A 24 -7.08 5.78 3.09
CA VAL A 24 -7.78 5.91 1.80
C VAL A 24 -8.71 7.12 1.89
N LYS A 25 -8.58 8.05 0.94
CA LYS A 25 -9.38 9.28 0.87
C LYS A 25 -10.22 9.31 -0.38
N ILE A 26 -11.46 9.78 -0.27
CA ILE A 26 -12.41 9.87 -1.37
C ILE A 26 -12.95 11.30 -1.44
N PHE A 27 -12.86 11.90 -2.61
CA PHE A 27 -13.29 13.28 -2.85
C PHE A 27 -14.29 13.35 -3.99
N THR A 28 -15.35 14.14 -3.81
CA THR A 28 -16.34 14.43 -4.87
C THR A 28 -16.15 15.86 -5.36
N TYR A 29 -16.21 16.07 -6.68
CA TYR A 29 -16.18 17.41 -7.26
C TYR A 29 -17.58 18.04 -7.27
N ASN A 30 -17.75 19.16 -6.56
CA ASN A 30 -19.04 19.83 -6.42
C ASN A 30 -19.32 20.90 -7.50
N GLY A 31 -18.44 21.01 -8.52
CA GLY A 31 -18.51 22.04 -9.55
C GLY A 31 -17.55 23.21 -9.35
N LYS A 32 -16.91 23.33 -8.18
CA LYS A 32 -15.91 24.38 -7.87
C LYS A 32 -14.64 23.82 -7.23
N ASP A 33 -14.80 22.94 -6.25
CA ASP A 33 -13.69 22.31 -5.52
C ASP A 33 -13.99 20.84 -5.20
N PHE A 34 -12.99 20.15 -4.65
CA PHE A 34 -13.08 18.78 -4.18
C PHE A 34 -13.41 18.75 -2.69
N GLU A 35 -14.51 18.10 -2.34
CA GLU A 35 -14.95 17.91 -0.96
C GLU A 35 -14.56 16.50 -0.48
N ASP A 36 -13.96 16.38 0.71
CA ASP A 36 -13.65 15.08 1.32
C ASP A 36 -14.96 14.39 1.76
N LYS A 37 -15.32 13.31 1.05
CA LYS A 37 -16.48 12.46 1.32
C LYS A 37 -16.11 11.11 1.91
N THR A 38 -14.88 10.93 2.43
CA THR A 38 -14.38 9.63 2.91
C THR A 38 -15.32 8.98 3.94
N ALA A 39 -15.89 9.76 4.86
CA ALA A 39 -16.82 9.26 5.89
C ALA A 39 -18.16 8.76 5.33
N ASP A 40 -18.51 9.16 4.11
CA ASP A 40 -19.72 8.67 3.43
C ASP A 40 -19.54 7.23 2.95
N TYR A 41 -18.30 6.77 2.77
CA TYR A 41 -18.00 5.43 2.27
C TYR A 41 -17.46 4.48 3.36
N PHE A 42 -16.67 4.98 4.32
CA PHE A 42 -16.05 4.15 5.35
C PHE A 42 -16.63 4.38 6.74
N ALA A 43 -16.74 3.30 7.53
CA ALA A 43 -17.15 3.39 8.94
C ALA A 43 -16.04 3.89 9.88
N GLY A 44 -14.79 3.83 9.45
CA GLY A 44 -13.61 4.22 10.21
C GLY A 44 -12.44 4.58 9.29
N GLU A 45 -11.32 4.94 9.89
CA GLU A 45 -10.12 5.32 9.14
C GLU A 45 -9.40 4.09 8.58
N GLU A 46 -9.22 4.02 7.27
CA GLU A 46 -8.55 2.92 6.58
C GLU A 46 -7.11 3.29 6.23
N SER A 47 -6.24 3.40 7.26
CA SER A 47 -4.84 3.81 7.10
C SER A 47 -3.88 2.64 6.92
N GLY A 48 -2.91 2.81 6.01
CA GLY A 48 -1.99 1.74 5.64
C GLY A 48 -0.78 2.24 4.87
N PHE A 49 0.03 1.31 4.37
CA PHE A 49 1.11 1.59 3.43
C PHE A 49 0.61 1.38 2.00
N TRP A 50 -0.44 2.10 1.65
CA TRP A 50 -1.12 1.94 0.38
C TRP A 50 -0.22 2.39 -0.78
N ASN A 51 0.04 1.49 -1.71
CA ASN A 51 0.88 1.73 -2.87
C ASN A 51 0.05 1.93 -4.13
N ALA A 52 -1.10 1.26 -4.27
CA ALA A 52 -1.93 1.32 -5.47
C ALA A 52 -3.42 1.30 -5.12
N VAL A 53 -4.25 1.83 -6.01
CA VAL A 53 -5.71 1.71 -5.92
C VAL A 53 -6.32 1.54 -7.31
N LYS A 54 -7.24 0.58 -7.44
CA LYS A 54 -8.01 0.32 -8.65
C LYS A 54 -9.50 0.39 -8.33
N ILE A 55 -10.25 1.07 -9.18
CA ILE A 55 -11.71 1.12 -9.13
C ILE A 55 -12.24 0.21 -10.22
N GLU A 56 -13.09 -0.75 -9.88
CA GLU A 56 -13.67 -1.74 -10.79
C GLU A 56 -14.87 -2.44 -10.12
N ASP A 57 -15.85 -2.88 -10.90
CA ASP A 57 -16.94 -3.76 -10.40
C ASP A 57 -16.41 -5.20 -10.28
N LEU A 58 -16.03 -5.61 -9.07
CA LEU A 58 -15.33 -6.87 -8.80
C LEU A 58 -16.29 -8.03 -8.52
N ASP A 59 -17.54 -7.75 -8.19
CA ASP A 59 -18.57 -8.76 -7.96
C ASP A 59 -19.72 -8.75 -8.99
N GLY A 60 -19.67 -7.87 -9.98
CA GLY A 60 -20.60 -7.84 -11.10
C GLY A 60 -21.99 -7.32 -10.75
N ASP A 61 -22.13 -6.60 -9.63
CA ASP A 61 -23.41 -6.02 -9.20
C ASP A 61 -23.73 -4.66 -9.84
N GLY A 62 -22.81 -4.15 -10.68
CA GLY A 62 -22.92 -2.86 -11.36
C GLY A 62 -22.47 -1.67 -10.53
N LYS A 63 -21.96 -1.88 -9.31
CA LYS A 63 -21.41 -0.83 -8.45
C LYS A 63 -19.88 -0.96 -8.38
N PRO A 64 -19.13 0.12 -8.59
CA PRO A 64 -17.67 0.01 -8.50
C PRO A 64 -17.19 -0.24 -7.06
N ASP A 65 -16.27 -1.18 -6.94
CA ASP A 65 -15.49 -1.52 -5.75
C ASP A 65 -14.11 -0.86 -5.79
N LEU A 66 -13.37 -0.89 -4.67
CA LEU A 66 -11.97 -0.49 -4.63
C LEU A 66 -11.06 -1.66 -4.28
N LEU A 67 -10.06 -1.93 -5.09
CA LEU A 67 -8.92 -2.75 -4.69
C LEU A 67 -7.75 -1.85 -4.30
N ALA A 68 -7.33 -1.93 -3.04
CA ALA A 68 -6.18 -1.19 -2.51
C ALA A 68 -4.97 -2.13 -2.33
N GLY A 69 -3.91 -1.88 -3.09
CA GLY A 69 -2.62 -2.56 -2.98
C GLY A 69 -1.78 -1.97 -1.85
N ASN A 70 -1.23 -2.81 -0.98
CA ASN A 70 -0.51 -2.40 0.23
C ASN A 70 0.89 -3.03 0.28
N LEU A 71 1.63 -2.83 1.37
CA LEU A 71 2.98 -3.37 1.61
C LEU A 71 3.02 -4.90 1.67
N GLY A 72 1.95 -5.53 2.13
CA GLY A 72 1.89 -6.96 2.42
C GLY A 72 2.42 -7.32 3.81
N LEU A 73 2.24 -8.59 4.17
CA LEU A 73 2.56 -9.14 5.50
C LEU A 73 3.97 -9.73 5.58
N ASN A 74 4.60 -9.96 4.42
CA ASN A 74 5.96 -10.49 4.30
C ASN A 74 7.01 -9.36 4.31
N SER A 75 6.97 -8.55 5.36
CA SER A 75 8.00 -7.54 5.65
C SER A 75 8.36 -7.57 7.14
N GLN A 76 9.47 -6.92 7.48
CA GLN A 76 9.84 -6.72 8.89
C GLN A 76 8.95 -5.72 9.62
N ILE A 77 8.25 -4.85 8.87
CA ILE A 77 7.28 -3.90 9.44
C ILE A 77 6.04 -4.68 9.85
N LYS A 78 5.58 -4.47 11.08
CA LYS A 78 4.33 -5.02 11.60
C LYS A 78 3.43 -3.88 12.04
N ALA A 79 2.18 -3.94 11.63
CA ALA A 79 1.15 -3.00 12.02
C ALA A 79 -0.20 -3.71 12.14
N SER A 80 -1.03 -3.20 13.04
CA SER A 80 -2.41 -3.59 13.23
C SER A 80 -3.18 -2.43 13.87
N GLU A 81 -4.50 -2.58 14.02
CA GLU A 81 -5.32 -1.61 14.77
C GLU A 81 -4.83 -1.36 16.21
N LYS A 82 -4.34 -2.39 16.88
CA LYS A 82 -3.88 -2.29 18.28
C LYS A 82 -2.43 -1.82 18.39
N GLU A 83 -1.65 -2.10 17.36
CA GLU A 83 -0.21 -1.87 17.30
C GLU A 83 0.13 -1.23 15.95
N PRO A 84 -0.21 0.06 15.74
CA PRO A 84 0.03 0.71 14.46
C PRO A 84 1.52 0.92 14.22
N ALA A 85 1.90 1.03 12.95
CA ALA A 85 3.16 1.67 12.62
C ALA A 85 2.98 3.18 12.66
N GLU A 86 3.93 3.89 13.26
CA GLU A 86 3.78 5.31 13.62
C GLU A 86 4.93 6.12 13.04
N LEU A 87 4.64 7.29 12.48
CA LEU A 87 5.63 8.25 12.03
C LEU A 87 5.44 9.56 12.76
N TYR A 88 6.36 9.86 13.67
CA TYR A 88 6.43 11.16 14.33
C TYR A 88 7.32 12.08 13.50
N PHE A 89 6.91 13.33 13.32
CA PHE A 89 7.70 14.30 12.57
C PHE A 89 7.54 15.71 13.11
N ALA A 90 8.67 16.36 13.35
CA ALA A 90 8.81 17.76 13.77
C ALA A 90 10.26 18.19 13.54
N ASP A 91 10.59 19.46 13.74
CA ASP A 91 11.98 19.92 13.82
C ASP A 91 12.46 19.77 15.28
N PHE A 92 12.94 18.57 15.63
CA PHE A 92 13.20 18.21 17.05
C PHE A 92 14.49 18.85 17.56
N ASP A 93 15.47 19.07 16.70
CA ASP A 93 16.74 19.71 17.06
C ASP A 93 16.79 21.22 16.75
N LYS A 94 15.72 21.76 16.15
CA LYS A 94 15.53 23.18 15.80
C LYS A 94 16.52 23.69 14.76
N ASN A 95 16.88 22.84 13.82
CA ASN A 95 17.79 23.18 12.72
C ASN A 95 17.05 23.66 11.45
N GLY A 96 15.71 23.68 11.46
CA GLY A 96 14.85 24.08 10.34
C GLY A 96 14.42 22.94 9.42
N SER A 97 14.88 21.71 9.65
CA SER A 97 14.52 20.51 8.89
C SER A 97 13.51 19.66 9.67
N ILE A 98 12.67 18.92 8.95
CA ILE A 98 11.75 17.96 9.59
C ILE A 98 12.52 16.66 9.86
N ASP A 99 12.45 16.19 11.11
CA ASP A 99 13.00 14.94 11.59
C ASP A 99 11.93 13.84 11.65
N PRO A 100 11.92 12.88 10.69
CA PRO A 100 10.99 11.77 10.72
C PRO A 100 11.50 10.63 11.62
N PHE A 101 10.69 10.21 12.58
CA PHE A 101 10.89 9.00 13.37
C PHE A 101 9.80 7.98 13.07
N PHE A 102 10.17 7.00 12.25
CA PHE A 102 9.34 5.83 11.99
C PHE A 102 9.48 4.81 13.13
N ASN A 103 8.35 4.25 13.58
CA ASN A 103 8.25 3.34 14.71
C ASN A 103 7.29 2.20 14.38
N PHE A 104 7.54 1.03 14.96
CA PHE A 104 6.57 -0.06 14.97
C PHE A 104 6.74 -0.93 16.20
N TYR A 105 5.73 -1.75 16.47
CA TYR A 105 5.68 -2.57 17.66
C TYR A 105 6.52 -3.83 17.51
N VAL A 106 7.31 -4.12 18.54
CA VAL A 106 8.00 -5.39 18.74
C VAL A 106 7.61 -5.90 20.11
N GLN A 107 6.95 -7.06 20.16
CA GLN A 107 6.53 -7.71 21.42
C GLN A 107 5.73 -6.77 22.35
N GLY A 108 4.76 -6.01 21.81
CA GLY A 108 3.89 -5.15 22.62
C GLY A 108 4.41 -3.74 22.90
N LYS A 109 5.61 -3.37 22.43
CA LYS A 109 6.19 -2.04 22.65
C LYS A 109 6.59 -1.39 21.33
N SER A 110 6.22 -0.12 21.14
CA SER A 110 6.62 0.69 19.97
C SER A 110 8.07 1.15 20.10
N TYR A 111 8.90 0.82 19.11
CA TYR A 111 10.31 1.18 19.09
C TYR A 111 10.66 2.02 17.86
N PRO A 112 11.59 2.98 17.99
CA PRO A 112 12.16 3.68 16.84
C PRO A 112 12.87 2.70 15.90
N PHE A 113 12.53 2.79 14.62
CA PHE A 113 13.13 1.94 13.59
C PHE A 113 14.59 2.33 13.32
N VAL A 114 14.90 3.62 13.47
CA VAL A 114 16.22 4.21 13.26
C VAL A 114 17.25 3.57 14.21
N SER A 115 18.46 3.36 13.72
CA SER A 115 19.57 2.88 14.54
C SER A 115 20.13 3.99 15.44
N ARG A 116 20.91 3.61 16.45
CA ARG A 116 21.60 4.58 17.32
C ARG A 116 22.47 5.55 16.52
N ASP A 117 23.18 5.04 15.52
CA ASP A 117 24.13 5.86 14.75
C ASP A 117 23.38 6.84 13.84
N GLU A 118 22.34 6.38 13.16
CA GLU A 118 21.45 7.25 12.39
C GLU A 118 20.76 8.30 13.28
N LEU A 119 20.31 7.95 14.49
CA LEU A 119 19.77 8.91 15.46
C LEU A 119 20.80 9.97 15.85
N ASN A 120 22.04 9.56 16.10
CA ASN A 120 23.14 10.43 16.51
C ASN A 120 23.67 11.32 15.37
N ASP A 121 23.50 10.88 14.13
CA ASP A 121 23.79 11.66 12.92
C ASP A 121 22.66 12.66 12.63
N GLN A 122 21.41 12.28 12.88
CA GLN A 122 20.24 13.12 12.66
C GLN A 122 20.07 14.18 13.76
N ILE A 123 20.21 13.82 15.04
CA ILE A 123 20.06 14.72 16.19
C ILE A 123 21.33 14.70 17.03
N TYR A 124 22.24 15.64 16.76
CA TYR A 124 23.58 15.68 17.37
C TYR A 124 23.59 15.60 18.92
N PRO A 125 22.70 16.28 19.66
CA PRO A 125 22.62 16.15 21.12
C PRO A 125 22.41 14.72 21.64
N MET A 126 21.84 13.81 20.83
CA MET A 126 21.58 12.43 21.22
C MET A 126 22.86 11.62 21.43
N ARG A 127 24.01 12.03 20.88
CA ARG A 127 25.31 11.37 21.09
C ARG A 127 25.71 11.27 22.55
N LYS A 128 25.36 12.30 23.34
CA LYS A 128 25.64 12.34 24.78
C LYS A 128 24.68 11.45 25.57
N LYS A 129 23.44 11.31 25.10
CA LYS A 129 22.38 10.52 25.75
C LYS A 129 22.50 9.02 25.45
N PHE A 130 22.85 8.68 24.20
CA PHE A 130 22.96 7.33 23.69
C PHE A 130 24.38 7.08 23.17
N SER A 131 25.36 7.11 24.06
CA SER A 131 26.78 6.91 23.70
C SER A 131 27.09 5.45 23.38
N PHE A 132 26.49 4.50 24.10
CA PHE A 132 26.68 3.06 23.86
C PHE A 132 25.41 2.40 23.31
N TYR A 133 25.56 1.35 22.50
CA TYR A 133 24.41 0.62 21.93
C TYR A 133 23.47 0.06 23.00
N ARG A 134 24.01 -0.38 24.14
CA ARG A 134 23.21 -0.85 25.29
C ARG A 134 22.26 0.21 25.85
N ASP A 135 22.61 1.49 25.71
CA ASP A 135 21.81 2.61 26.21
C ASP A 135 20.59 2.85 25.29
N TYR A 136 20.70 2.46 24.02
CA TYR A 136 19.65 2.66 23.00
C TYR A 136 18.84 1.40 22.71
N ALA A 137 19.38 0.20 22.96
CA ALA A 137 18.77 -1.07 22.55
C ALA A 137 17.32 -1.28 23.01
N ASN A 138 16.93 -0.68 24.13
CA ASN A 138 15.57 -0.75 24.69
C ASN A 138 14.84 0.61 24.73
N ALA A 139 15.44 1.65 24.14
CA ALA A 139 14.90 2.99 24.14
C ALA A 139 13.65 3.10 23.25
N THR A 140 12.65 3.80 23.73
CA THR A 140 11.42 4.11 23.00
C THR A 140 11.32 5.61 22.69
N MET A 141 10.32 6.03 21.91
CA MET A 141 10.19 7.45 21.56
C MET A 141 10.20 8.39 22.77
N PRO A 142 9.50 8.12 23.89
CA PRO A 142 9.59 8.96 25.09
C PRO A 142 10.99 9.02 25.73
N ASP A 143 11.81 7.98 25.53
CA ASP A 143 13.20 7.96 25.96
C ASP A 143 14.10 8.76 25.03
N VAL A 144 13.71 8.97 23.76
CA VAL A 144 14.46 9.76 22.78
C VAL A 144 14.05 11.22 22.86
N ILE A 145 12.77 11.51 22.63
CA ILE A 145 12.16 12.84 22.61
C ILE A 145 11.20 12.97 23.81
N PRO A 146 11.25 14.09 24.57
CA PRO A 146 10.33 14.32 25.68
C PRO A 146 8.85 14.22 25.26
N ALA A 147 8.01 13.63 26.11
CA ALA A 147 6.58 13.44 25.82
C ALA A 147 5.83 14.75 25.48
N ALA A 148 6.22 15.87 26.11
CA ALA A 148 5.64 17.19 25.83
C ALA A 148 5.97 17.72 24.43
N GLU A 149 7.08 17.29 23.84
CA GLU A 149 7.46 17.62 22.46
C GLU A 149 6.80 16.67 21.48
N LEU A 150 6.76 15.36 21.78
CA LEU A 150 6.03 14.37 20.98
C LEU A 150 4.54 14.70 20.86
N ALA A 151 3.92 15.21 21.92
CA ALA A 151 2.51 15.63 21.90
C ALA A 151 2.22 16.82 20.96
N LYS A 152 3.26 17.56 20.55
CA LYS A 152 3.17 18.68 19.60
C LYS A 152 3.64 18.31 18.19
N ALA A 153 4.26 17.14 18.03
CA ALA A 153 4.75 16.66 16.75
C ALA A 153 3.58 16.23 15.86
N GLY A 154 3.80 16.31 14.54
CA GLY A 154 2.94 15.62 13.60
C GLY A 154 3.05 14.12 13.81
N LYS A 155 1.93 13.41 13.63
CA LYS A 155 1.87 11.95 13.71
C LYS A 155 1.08 11.39 12.52
N LEU A 156 1.66 10.43 11.82
CA LEU A 156 0.96 9.57 10.87
C LEU A 156 0.93 8.14 11.40
N GLU A 157 -0.13 7.40 11.06
CA GLU A 157 -0.31 6.01 11.46
C GLU A 157 -0.71 5.14 10.27
N ALA A 158 -0.17 3.93 10.23
CA ALA A 158 -0.62 2.87 9.34
C ALA A 158 -1.08 1.68 10.21
N ARG A 159 -2.31 1.22 9.97
CA ARG A 159 -2.99 0.18 10.77
C ARG A 159 -3.25 -1.10 9.97
N GLU A 160 -3.29 -1.00 8.65
CA GLU A 160 -3.45 -2.12 7.73
C GLU A 160 -2.22 -2.28 6.84
N LEU A 161 -1.77 -3.53 6.67
CA LEU A 161 -0.67 -3.90 5.77
C LEU A 161 -1.13 -4.81 4.64
N ARG A 162 -2.31 -5.40 4.76
CA ARG A 162 -2.89 -6.28 3.75
C ARG A 162 -3.34 -5.46 2.55
N SER A 163 -3.16 -6.02 1.36
CA SER A 163 -3.92 -5.59 0.19
C SER A 163 -5.36 -6.07 0.36
N VAL A 164 -6.33 -5.18 0.14
CA VAL A 164 -7.75 -5.43 0.46
C VAL A 164 -8.66 -4.96 -0.67
N CYS A 165 -9.77 -5.66 -0.85
CA CYS A 165 -10.92 -5.16 -1.57
C CYS A 165 -11.85 -4.43 -0.59
N PHE A 166 -12.40 -3.31 -1.03
CA PHE A 166 -13.46 -2.57 -0.38
C PHE A 166 -14.69 -2.74 -1.26
N MET A 167 -15.54 -3.70 -0.90
CA MET A 167 -16.72 -4.07 -1.67
C MET A 167 -17.84 -3.07 -1.42
N ASN A 168 -18.46 -2.54 -2.47
CA ASN A 168 -19.52 -1.55 -2.38
C ASN A 168 -20.84 -2.24 -1.98
N ARG A 169 -21.33 -1.89 -0.80
CA ARG A 169 -22.60 -2.37 -0.24
C ARG A 169 -23.51 -1.15 -0.08
N ASP A 170 -24.12 -0.77 -1.20
CA ASP A 170 -25.08 0.34 -1.31
C ASP A 170 -24.50 1.67 -0.81
N GLY A 171 -23.31 2.02 -1.31
CA GLY A 171 -22.62 3.27 -1.00
C GLY A 171 -21.72 3.21 0.24
N LYS A 172 -21.67 2.06 0.95
CA LYS A 172 -20.73 1.82 2.05
C LYS A 172 -19.77 0.69 1.68
N PHE A 173 -18.49 0.89 1.98
CA PHE A 173 -17.48 -0.12 1.69
C PHE A 173 -17.35 -1.16 2.82
N GLU A 174 -17.43 -2.42 2.44
CA GLU A 174 -17.09 -3.57 3.26
C GLU A 174 -15.66 -4.04 2.95
N LYS A 175 -14.78 -4.04 3.96
CA LYS A 175 -13.38 -4.45 3.80
C LYS A 175 -13.23 -5.97 3.77
N VAL A 176 -12.69 -6.50 2.68
CA VAL A 176 -12.38 -7.91 2.47
C VAL A 176 -10.89 -8.07 2.16
N ALA A 177 -10.17 -8.85 2.97
CA ALA A 177 -8.75 -9.08 2.73
C ALA A 177 -8.51 -9.99 1.51
N MET A 178 -7.50 -9.65 0.69
CA MET A 178 -7.09 -10.52 -0.41
C MET A 178 -6.47 -11.83 0.11
N PRO A 179 -6.46 -12.91 -0.70
CA PRO A 179 -5.87 -14.18 -0.30
C PRO A 179 -4.39 -14.05 0.08
N ALA A 180 -3.89 -14.97 0.90
CA ALA A 180 -2.54 -14.92 1.48
C ALA A 180 -1.42 -14.62 0.46
N ARG A 181 -1.51 -15.15 -0.77
CA ARG A 181 -0.54 -14.91 -1.84
C ARG A 181 -0.41 -13.44 -2.24
N ALA A 182 -1.47 -12.65 -2.15
CA ALA A 182 -1.44 -11.21 -2.42
C ALA A 182 -0.64 -10.43 -1.36
N GLN A 183 -0.27 -11.07 -0.25
CA GLN A 183 0.37 -10.42 0.90
C GLN A 183 1.85 -10.75 1.01
N PHE A 184 2.39 -11.51 0.03
CA PHE A 184 3.78 -11.96 0.03
C PHE A 184 4.76 -10.85 -0.37
N GLY A 185 4.27 -9.74 -0.91
CA GLY A 185 5.07 -8.56 -1.16
C GLY A 185 4.19 -7.35 -1.47
N PRO A 186 4.82 -6.18 -1.71
CA PRO A 186 4.12 -4.97 -2.07
C PRO A 186 3.31 -5.15 -3.36
N VAL A 187 2.09 -4.61 -3.37
CA VAL A 187 1.25 -4.47 -4.56
C VAL A 187 1.25 -3.01 -4.98
N CYS A 188 2.00 -2.70 -6.03
CA CYS A 188 2.24 -1.33 -6.53
C CYS A 188 1.49 -1.03 -7.83
N GLU A 189 0.94 -2.05 -8.49
CA GLU A 189 0.16 -1.91 -9.72
C GLU A 189 -0.91 -3.00 -9.76
N ILE A 190 -2.08 -2.64 -10.31
CA ILE A 190 -3.28 -3.48 -10.31
C ILE A 190 -3.95 -3.38 -11.68
N LEU A 191 -4.06 -4.52 -12.36
CA LEU A 191 -4.90 -4.67 -13.55
C LEU A 191 -6.11 -5.54 -13.22
N ALA A 192 -7.26 -5.19 -13.78
CA ALA A 192 -8.52 -5.89 -13.57
C ALA A 192 -9.22 -6.14 -14.91
N GLU A 193 -9.16 -7.37 -15.39
CA GLU A 193 -9.62 -7.79 -16.73
C GLU A 193 -10.17 -9.21 -16.68
N ASP A 194 -10.86 -9.65 -17.72
CA ASP A 194 -11.29 -11.05 -17.87
C ASP A 194 -10.17 -11.89 -18.51
N TYR A 195 -9.30 -12.46 -17.67
CA TYR A 195 -8.12 -13.21 -18.12
C TYR A 195 -8.46 -14.62 -18.56
N ASN A 196 -9.49 -15.23 -17.98
CA ASN A 196 -9.90 -16.61 -18.29
C ASN A 196 -11.05 -16.71 -19.32
N GLY A 197 -11.70 -15.60 -19.67
CA GLY A 197 -12.79 -15.53 -20.64
C GLY A 197 -14.16 -15.94 -20.09
N ASP A 198 -14.36 -15.94 -18.77
CA ASP A 198 -15.62 -16.34 -18.13
C ASP A 198 -16.60 -15.17 -17.91
N GLY A 199 -16.22 -13.96 -18.33
CA GLY A 199 -17.00 -12.75 -18.21
C GLY A 199 -16.95 -12.09 -16.83
N ARG A 200 -16.09 -12.55 -15.93
CA ARG A 200 -15.88 -11.97 -14.59
C ARG A 200 -14.55 -11.23 -14.54
N LYS A 201 -14.42 -10.32 -13.57
CA LYS A 201 -13.17 -9.60 -13.35
C LYS A 201 -12.17 -10.49 -12.62
N ASP A 202 -11.04 -10.72 -13.26
CA ASP A 202 -9.84 -11.29 -12.68
C ASP A 202 -8.87 -10.16 -12.31
N LEU A 203 -7.90 -10.44 -11.44
CA LEU A 203 -6.95 -9.47 -10.95
C LEU A 203 -5.53 -9.90 -11.24
N LEU A 204 -4.73 -8.99 -11.79
CA LEU A 204 -3.28 -9.13 -11.86
C LEU A 204 -2.62 -8.10 -10.94
N LEU A 205 -2.01 -8.60 -9.87
CA LEU A 205 -1.32 -7.79 -8.88
C LEU A 205 0.18 -7.82 -9.14
N LEU A 206 0.78 -6.64 -9.31
CA LEU A 206 2.19 -6.46 -9.62
C LEU A 206 2.83 -5.55 -8.56
N GLY A 207 4.13 -5.68 -8.34
CA GLY A 207 4.82 -4.82 -7.39
C GLY A 207 6.26 -5.22 -7.15
N ASN A 208 6.60 -5.40 -5.87
CA ASN A 208 7.96 -5.43 -5.29
C ASN A 208 8.52 -4.06 -4.92
N LYS A 209 9.40 -4.10 -3.91
CA LYS A 209 10.23 -2.99 -3.46
C LYS A 209 11.55 -3.57 -2.96
N THR A 210 12.58 -3.51 -3.79
CA THR A 210 13.93 -4.03 -3.51
C THR A 210 14.86 -2.95 -2.98
N SER A 211 14.65 -1.71 -3.41
CA SER A 211 15.41 -0.53 -2.97
C SER A 211 14.94 -0.01 -1.60
N ASN A 212 15.09 -0.82 -0.55
CA ASN A 212 14.82 -0.43 0.84
C ASN A 212 16.11 -0.15 1.62
N ARG A 213 15.96 0.39 2.84
CA ARG A 213 17.06 0.39 3.81
C ARG A 213 17.56 -1.05 4.01
N LEU A 214 18.88 -1.21 4.15
CA LEU A 214 19.52 -2.52 4.37
C LEU A 214 18.83 -3.33 5.49
N LYS A 215 18.41 -2.65 6.56
CA LYS A 215 17.71 -3.28 7.68
C LYS A 215 16.35 -3.88 7.32
N LEU A 216 15.61 -3.34 6.35
CA LEU A 216 14.33 -3.90 5.90
C LEU A 216 14.52 -5.06 4.92
N GLY A 217 15.61 -5.04 4.15
CA GLY A 217 15.88 -6.03 3.11
C GLY A 217 15.01 -5.86 1.85
N SER A 218 15.16 -6.80 0.93
CA SER A 218 14.38 -6.84 -0.30
C SER A 218 12.96 -7.38 -0.04
N MET A 219 11.96 -6.78 -0.68
CA MET A 219 10.58 -7.26 -0.71
C MET A 219 10.21 -7.59 -2.16
N ASP A 220 10.65 -8.77 -2.63
CA ASP A 220 10.64 -9.19 -4.04
C ASP A 220 9.80 -10.44 -4.34
N ALA A 221 8.94 -10.85 -3.41
CA ALA A 221 8.15 -12.07 -3.54
C ALA A 221 6.83 -11.90 -4.33
N ASN A 222 6.70 -10.84 -5.14
CA ASN A 222 5.61 -10.66 -6.10
C ASN A 222 6.12 -10.82 -7.54
N TYR A 223 5.93 -12.02 -8.11
CA TYR A 223 6.32 -12.35 -9.48
C TYR A 223 5.23 -12.07 -10.53
N GLY A 224 4.28 -11.19 -10.21
CA GLY A 224 3.02 -11.04 -10.94
C GLY A 224 2.01 -12.10 -10.51
N SER A 225 1.09 -11.71 -9.65
CA SER A 225 0.13 -12.63 -9.04
C SER A 225 -1.22 -12.51 -9.72
N LEU A 226 -1.61 -13.54 -10.48
CA LEU A 226 -2.92 -13.64 -11.11
C LEU A 226 -3.92 -14.28 -10.13
N PHE A 227 -5.09 -13.66 -10.02
CA PHE A 227 -6.22 -14.16 -9.26
C PHE A 227 -7.46 -14.22 -10.14
N ILE A 228 -8.12 -15.38 -10.17
CA ILE A 228 -9.38 -15.56 -10.88
C ILE A 228 -10.54 -15.17 -9.96
N GLY A 229 -11.43 -14.32 -10.45
CA GLY A 229 -12.63 -13.88 -9.76
C GLY A 229 -13.74 -14.91 -9.79
N ASP A 230 -14.53 -15.00 -8.72
CA ASP A 230 -15.73 -15.85 -8.68
C ASP A 230 -17.02 -15.09 -9.05
N GLY A 231 -16.92 -13.77 -9.33
CA GLY A 231 -18.04 -12.89 -9.61
C GLY A 231 -18.90 -12.60 -8.37
N LYS A 232 -18.34 -12.73 -7.17
CA LYS A 232 -18.95 -12.44 -5.88
C LYS A 232 -17.98 -11.72 -4.94
N GLY A 233 -16.87 -11.18 -5.49
CA GLY A 233 -15.78 -10.56 -4.74
C GLY A 233 -14.77 -11.55 -4.17
N GLY A 234 -14.90 -12.85 -4.47
CA GLY A 234 -13.94 -13.88 -4.10
C GLY A 234 -12.87 -14.08 -5.18
N PHE A 235 -11.63 -14.30 -4.74
CA PHE A 235 -10.47 -14.40 -5.63
C PHE A 235 -9.63 -15.64 -5.34
N ARG A 236 -9.27 -16.39 -6.38
CA ARG A 236 -8.42 -17.58 -6.28
C ARG A 236 -7.11 -17.37 -7.02
N PHE A 237 -6.00 -17.51 -6.30
CA PHE A 237 -4.66 -17.44 -6.87
C PHE A 237 -4.41 -18.52 -7.93
N VAL A 238 -3.73 -18.15 -9.02
CA VAL A 238 -3.21 -19.04 -10.06
C VAL A 238 -1.69 -19.11 -9.93
N GLY A 239 -1.15 -20.32 -9.80
CA GLY A 239 0.29 -20.53 -9.67
C GLY A 239 1.06 -20.07 -10.91
N GLN A 240 2.32 -19.67 -10.73
CA GLN A 240 3.14 -19.10 -11.81
C GLN A 240 3.31 -20.05 -13.01
N ALA A 241 3.40 -21.36 -12.76
CA ALA A 241 3.49 -22.35 -13.84
C ALA A 241 2.21 -22.39 -14.69
N ASP A 242 1.05 -22.15 -14.09
CA ASP A 242 -0.24 -22.16 -14.77
C ASP A 242 -0.53 -20.81 -15.44
N SER A 243 -0.18 -19.69 -14.80
CA SER A 243 -0.37 -18.34 -15.35
C SER A 243 0.66 -17.99 -16.42
N GLY A 244 1.84 -18.62 -16.40
CA GLY A 244 2.97 -18.30 -17.26
C GLY A 244 3.68 -16.99 -16.91
N LEU A 245 3.36 -16.38 -15.76
CA LEU A 245 3.94 -15.10 -15.31
C LEU A 245 5.17 -15.31 -14.42
N SER A 246 6.24 -14.57 -14.70
CA SER A 246 7.47 -14.55 -13.91
C SER A 246 8.10 -13.16 -13.96
N VAL A 247 7.35 -12.17 -13.47
CA VAL A 247 7.77 -10.77 -13.47
C VAL A 247 8.87 -10.58 -12.44
N ASN A 248 10.00 -10.03 -12.86
CA ASN A 248 11.12 -9.69 -11.97
C ASN A 248 11.27 -8.17 -11.86
N GLY A 249 11.75 -7.72 -10.70
CA GLY A 249 12.05 -6.31 -10.43
C GLY A 249 10.90 -5.53 -9.77
N ASP A 250 11.18 -4.28 -9.43
CA ASP A 250 10.23 -3.35 -8.81
C ASP A 250 9.27 -2.78 -9.86
N VAL A 251 8.10 -3.40 -10.03
CA VAL A 251 7.11 -2.92 -10.99
C VAL A 251 6.60 -1.54 -10.59
N LYS A 252 6.66 -0.58 -11.52
CA LYS A 252 6.19 0.81 -11.36
C LYS A 252 4.95 1.12 -12.18
N SER A 253 4.75 0.42 -13.29
CA SER A 253 3.55 0.52 -14.09
C SER A 253 3.40 -0.73 -14.96
N ALA A 254 2.15 -1.08 -15.28
CA ALA A 254 1.84 -2.05 -16.30
C ALA A 254 0.62 -1.62 -17.11
N VAL A 255 0.62 -1.94 -18.39
CA VAL A 255 -0.49 -1.65 -19.30
C VAL A 255 -0.70 -2.81 -20.25
N GLU A 256 -1.96 -3.00 -20.64
CA GLU A 256 -2.29 -3.91 -21.73
C GLU A 256 -2.41 -3.14 -23.05
N ILE A 257 -1.72 -3.63 -24.08
CA ILE A 257 -1.76 -3.06 -25.42
C ILE A 257 -2.05 -4.14 -26.45
N ARG A 258 -2.41 -3.71 -27.66
CA ARG A 258 -2.53 -4.61 -28.81
C ARG A 258 -1.41 -4.30 -29.81
N ILE A 259 -0.64 -5.31 -30.17
CA ILE A 259 0.31 -5.25 -31.29
C ILE A 259 -0.29 -6.09 -32.43
N GLY A 260 -0.83 -5.40 -33.43
CA GLY A 260 -1.76 -6.01 -34.38
C GLY A 260 -3.02 -6.50 -33.65
N ASN A 261 -3.44 -7.75 -33.90
CA ASN A 261 -4.60 -8.36 -33.24
C ASN A 261 -4.24 -9.13 -31.96
N GLN A 262 -3.00 -9.05 -31.47
CA GLN A 262 -2.53 -9.83 -30.33
C GLN A 262 -2.44 -8.94 -29.07
N PRO A 263 -3.08 -9.35 -27.95
CA PRO A 263 -2.95 -8.65 -26.68
C PRO A 263 -1.59 -8.94 -26.02
N PHE A 264 -0.96 -7.89 -25.50
CA PHE A 264 0.28 -7.92 -24.75
C PHE A 264 0.12 -7.17 -23.45
N LEU A 265 0.62 -7.76 -22.37
CA LEU A 265 0.92 -7.07 -21.13
C LEU A 265 2.34 -6.49 -21.23
N VAL A 266 2.46 -5.18 -21.03
CA VAL A 266 3.74 -4.46 -21.00
C VAL A 266 4.00 -4.00 -19.58
N ILE A 267 5.16 -4.35 -19.05
CA ILE A 267 5.55 -4.03 -17.68
C ILE A 267 6.77 -3.12 -17.68
N GLY A 268 6.65 -2.01 -16.97
CA GLY A 268 7.76 -1.13 -16.60
C GLY A 268 8.20 -1.43 -15.18
N ALA A 269 9.38 -2.00 -15.03
CA ALA A 269 10.06 -2.17 -13.74
C ALA A 269 11.21 -1.17 -13.61
N PHE A 270 11.48 -0.72 -12.38
CA PHE A 270 12.52 0.25 -12.12
C PHE A 270 13.90 -0.29 -12.50
N ASN A 271 14.64 0.49 -13.29
CA ASN A 271 15.99 0.18 -13.76
C ASN A 271 16.09 -1.12 -14.59
N GLU A 272 14.99 -1.55 -15.21
CA GLU A 272 14.91 -2.73 -16.07
C GLU A 272 14.41 -2.37 -17.47
N PRO A 273 14.74 -3.15 -18.52
CA PRO A 273 14.07 -3.04 -19.82
C PRO A 273 12.56 -3.31 -19.72
N LEU A 274 11.79 -2.79 -20.68
CA LEU A 274 10.37 -3.13 -20.79
C LEU A 274 10.19 -4.63 -20.99
N GLN A 275 9.33 -5.24 -20.18
CA GLN A 275 9.00 -6.66 -20.26
C GLN A 275 7.67 -6.83 -21.00
N PHE A 276 7.59 -7.81 -21.89
CA PHE A 276 6.40 -8.11 -22.69
C PHE A 276 5.92 -9.53 -22.43
N TYR A 277 4.67 -9.67 -22.01
CA TYR A 277 4.01 -10.97 -21.87
C TYR A 277 2.88 -11.04 -22.89
N LYS A 278 2.94 -12.05 -23.76
CA LYS A 278 1.89 -12.31 -24.73
C LYS A 278 0.77 -13.11 -24.05
N ASN A 279 -0.45 -12.59 -24.06
CA ASN A 279 -1.59 -13.35 -23.57
C ASN A 279 -2.04 -14.33 -24.67
N TYR A 280 -1.74 -15.62 -24.46
CA TYR A 280 -2.28 -16.69 -25.27
C TYR A 280 -3.65 -17.06 -24.72
N LYS A 281 -4.71 -16.39 -25.20
CA LYS A 281 -6.08 -16.90 -25.00
C LYS A 281 -6.12 -18.32 -25.57
N LYS A 282 -6.34 -19.31 -24.70
CA LYS A 282 -6.69 -20.66 -25.12
C LYS A 282 -8.15 -20.72 -25.54
#